data_AF-A0A964UMA9-F1
#
_entry.id   AF-A0A964UMA9-F1
#
_cell.length_a   1.000
_cell.length_b   1.000
_cell.length_c   1.000
_cell.angle_alpha   90.00
_cell.angle_beta   90.00
_cell.angle_gamma   90.00
#
_symmetry.space_group_name_H-M   'P 1'
#
loop_
_entity.id
_entity.type
_entity.pdbx_description
1 polymer ?
#
loop_
_entity_poly.entity_id
_entity_poly.type
_entity_poly.pdbx_seq_one_letter_code
_entity_poly.pdbx_strand_id
1 'polypeptide(L)' 'MTFADPEDVWQSLQESLAEDWMALPVWARNLAFRLLCLQRPDAAEILGQAGSDLLSFGPDWDDFAEELLARSQELKKKEV' A
#
# COMPACT_ATOMS: atom_id res chain seq x y z
N MET A 1 16.98 -12.01 -14.61
CA MET A 1 16.61 -11.40 -13.32
C MET A 1 15.16 -11.01 -13.45
N THR A 2 14.26 -11.74 -12.80
CA THR A 2 12.82 -11.42 -12.76
C THR A 2 12.55 -10.51 -11.57
N PHE A 3 11.47 -9.73 -11.64
CA PHE A 3 11.00 -8.94 -10.51
C PHE A 3 10.61 -9.87 -9.35
N ALA A 4 10.68 -9.37 -8.12
CA ALA A 4 10.19 -10.07 -6.94
C ALA A 4 8.66 -10.32 -7.06
N ASP A 5 8.20 -11.43 -6.49
CA ASP A 5 6.76 -11.73 -6.43
C ASP A 5 6.05 -10.66 -5.59
N PRO A 6 4.87 -10.16 -6.01
CA PRO A 6 4.09 -9.22 -5.22
C PRO A 6 3.82 -9.69 -3.79
N GLU A 7 3.64 -11.00 -3.57
CA GLU A 7 3.39 -11.55 -2.24
C GLU A 7 4.63 -11.45 -1.35
N ASP A 8 5.81 -11.76 -1.88
CA ASP A 8 7.08 -11.63 -1.17
C ASP A 8 7.36 -10.17 -0.77
N VAL A 9 7.07 -9.23 -1.70
CA VAL A 9 7.20 -7.79 -1.45
C VAL A 9 6.21 -7.33 -0.38
N TRP A 10 4.95 -7.80 -0.46
CA TRP A 10 3.92 -7.48 0.50
C TRP A 10 4.27 -7.96 1.91
N GLN A 11 4.66 -9.23 2.03
CA GLN A 11 5.06 -9.82 3.30
C GLN A 11 6.27 -9.09 3.90
N SER A 12 7.32 -8.87 3.11
CA SER A 12 8.52 -8.17 3.58
C SER A 12 8.22 -6.74 4.06
N LEU A 13 7.31 -6.05 3.36
CA LEU A 13 6.85 -4.72 3.74
C LEU A 13 6.07 -4.78 5.07
N GLN A 14 5.10 -5.69 5.21
CA GLN A 14 4.32 -5.84 6.45
C GLN A 14 5.20 -6.17 7.66
N GLU A 15 6.17 -7.08 7.50
CA GLU A 15 7.13 -7.42 8.55
C GLU A 15 7.95 -6.19 8.96
N SER A 16 8.46 -5.43 7.99
CA SER A 16 9.23 -4.20 8.26
C SER A 16 8.40 -3.16 9.03
N LEU A 17 7.15 -2.93 8.64
CA LEU A 17 6.27 -1.96 9.28
C LEU A 17 5.84 -2.39 10.69
N ALA A 18 5.69 -3.70 10.91
CA ALA A 18 5.33 -4.26 12.20
C ALA A 18 6.49 -4.19 13.21
N GLU A 19 7.73 -4.36 12.74
CA GLU A 19 8.93 -4.25 13.58
C GLU A 19 9.23 -2.80 13.96
N ASP A 20 9.32 -1.92 12.96
CA ASP A 20 9.48 -0.48 13.16
C ASP A 20 8.93 0.27 11.95
N TRP A 21 7.86 1.02 12.15
CA TRP A 21 7.25 1.88 11.13
C TRP A 21 8.26 2.82 10.45
N MET A 22 9.32 3.23 11.17
CA MET A 22 10.38 4.09 10.67
C MET A 22 11.57 3.33 10.05
N ALA A 23 11.57 1.99 10.04
CA ALA A 23 12.65 1.16 9.48
C ALA A 23 12.92 1.46 8.00
N LEU A 24 11.88 1.84 7.26
CA LEU A 24 11.98 2.26 5.87
C LEU A 24 11.83 3.78 5.75
N PRO A 25 12.65 4.45 4.92
CA PRO A 25 12.39 5.84 4.59
C PRO A 25 11.07 5.97 3.82
N VAL A 26 10.40 7.10 3.99
CA VAL A 26 9.07 7.38 3.40
C VAL A 26 9.03 7.07 1.90
N TRP A 27 10.07 7.45 1.15
CA TRP A 27 10.13 7.20 -0.29
C TRP A 27 10.12 5.70 -0.64
N ALA A 28 10.72 4.84 0.19
CA ALA A 28 10.82 3.41 -0.06
C ALA A 28 9.49 2.71 0.18
N ARG A 29 8.77 3.04 1.27
CA ARG A 29 7.39 2.55 1.51
C ARG A 29 6.47 2.96 0.37
N ASN A 30 6.53 4.24 0.00
CA ASN A 30 5.75 4.80 -1.08
C ASN A 30 5.99 4.11 -2.43
N LEU A 31 7.24 3.77 -2.74
CA LEU A 31 7.58 3.02 -3.95
C LEU A 31 7.06 1.58 -3.86
N ALA A 32 7.25 0.90 -2.73
CA ALA A 32 6.77 -0.47 -2.54
C ALA A 32 5.24 -0.58 -2.68
N PHE A 33 4.48 0.29 -2.00
CA PHE A 33 3.02 0.32 -2.13
C PHE A 33 2.56 0.61 -3.56
N ARG A 34 3.22 1.54 -4.28
CA ARG A 34 2.86 1.82 -5.68
C ARG A 34 3.11 0.63 -6.61
N LEU A 35 4.23 -0.07 -6.43
CA LEU A 35 4.52 -1.31 -7.19
C LEU A 35 3.49 -2.39 -6.88
N LEU A 36 3.15 -2.59 -5.61
CA LEU A 36 2.13 -3.55 -5.19
C LEU A 36 0.75 -3.20 -5.78
N CYS A 37 0.35 -1.93 -5.76
CA CYS A 37 -0.91 -1.49 -6.39
C CYS A 37 -0.93 -1.74 -7.91
N LEU A 38 0.22 -1.63 -8.60
CA LEU A 38 0.30 -1.94 -10.02
C LEU A 38 0.25 -3.45 -10.32
N GLN A 39 0.85 -4.26 -9.45
CA GLN A 39 0.89 -5.72 -9.59
C GLN A 39 -0.41 -6.40 -9.13
N ARG A 40 -1.11 -5.81 -8.15
CA ARG A 40 -2.33 -6.33 -7.52
C ARG A 40 -3.37 -5.21 -7.40
N PRO A 41 -3.93 -4.71 -8.52
CA PRO A 41 -4.76 -3.51 -8.53
C PRO A 41 -6.09 -3.64 -7.79
N ASP A 42 -6.56 -4.87 -7.55
CA ASP A 42 -7.84 -5.16 -6.88
C ASP A 42 -7.66 -5.78 -5.49
N ALA A 43 -6.44 -5.79 -4.95
CA ALA A 43 -6.17 -6.24 -3.59
C ALA A 43 -6.59 -5.16 -2.59
N ALA A 44 -7.75 -5.34 -1.95
CA ALA A 44 -8.37 -4.32 -1.12
C ALA A 44 -7.51 -3.96 0.11
N GLU A 45 -6.81 -4.93 0.69
CA GLU A 45 -5.87 -4.77 1.79
C GLU A 45 -4.68 -3.89 1.40
N ILE A 46 -4.10 -4.10 0.21
CA ILE A 46 -2.96 -3.32 -0.29
C ILE A 46 -3.38 -1.88 -0.53
N LEU A 47 -4.51 -1.65 -1.22
CA LEU A 47 -5.02 -0.31 -1.48
C LEU A 47 -5.32 0.46 -0.20
N GLY A 48 -5.93 -0.21 0.79
CA GLY A 48 -6.27 0.42 2.06
C GLY A 48 -5.05 0.82 2.88
N GLN A 49 -4.04 -0.04 2.91
CA GLN A 49 -2.80 0.26 3.63
C GLN A 49 -1.98 1.34 2.91
N ALA A 50 -1.93 1.31 1.57
CA ALA A 50 -1.25 2.32 0.77
C ALA A 50 -1.85 3.73 0.97
N GLY A 51 -3.18 3.85 0.96
CA GLY A 51 -3.85 5.12 1.24
C GLY A 51 -3.58 5.62 2.67
N SER A 52 -3.60 4.72 3.66
CA SER A 52 -3.29 5.08 5.05
C SER A 52 -1.84 5.53 5.25
N ASP A 53 -0.87 4.88 4.60
CA ASP A 53 0.53 5.30 4.61
C ASP A 53 0.70 6.68 3.96
N LEU A 54 0.04 6.95 2.83
CA LEU A 54 0.11 8.25 2.15
C LEU A 54 -0.41 9.41 3.01
N LEU A 55 -1.57 9.25 3.66
CA LEU A 55 -2.14 10.27 4.56
C LEU A 55 -1.22 10.60 5.75
N SER A 56 -0.27 9.72 6.06
CA SER A 56 0.67 9.94 7.16
C SER A 56 1.78 10.95 6.81
N PHE A 57 1.93 11.36 5.55
CA PHE A 57 3.04 12.19 5.06
C PHE A 57 2.59 13.41 4.23
N GLY A 58 1.74 14.24 4.83
CA GLY A 58 1.42 15.59 4.32
C GLY A 58 0.41 15.62 3.17
N PRO A 59 -0.19 16.80 2.90
CA PRO A 59 -1.43 16.90 2.13
C PRO A 59 -1.28 16.74 0.62
N ASP A 60 -0.06 16.72 0.10
CA ASP A 60 0.22 16.73 -1.35
C ASP A 60 -0.41 15.54 -2.10
N TRP A 61 -0.73 14.46 -1.38
CA TRP A 61 -1.27 13.22 -1.94
C TRP A 61 -2.61 12.80 -1.33
N ASP A 62 -3.27 13.66 -0.56
CA ASP A 62 -4.50 13.31 0.16
C ASP A 62 -5.62 12.84 -0.78
N ASP A 63 -5.86 13.56 -1.89
CA ASP A 63 -6.87 13.18 -2.89
C ASP A 63 -6.66 11.76 -3.42
N PHE A 64 -5.40 11.39 -3.73
CA PHE A 64 -5.05 10.05 -4.19
C PHE A 64 -5.19 9.01 -3.08
N ALA A 65 -4.82 9.37 -1.85
CA ALA A 65 -4.94 8.48 -0.71
C ALA A 65 -6.41 8.17 -0.38
N GLU A 66 -7.27 9.18 -0.45
CA GLU A 66 -8.72 9.03 -0.28
C GLU A 66 -9.33 8.16 -1.39
N GLU A 67 -8.90 8.31 -2.64
CA GLU A 67 -9.33 7.44 -3.75
C GLU A 67 -8.96 5.97 -3.50
N LEU A 68 -7.73 5.69 -3.04
CA LEU A 68 -7.27 4.35 -2.70
C LEU A 68 -8.10 3.74 -1.56
N LEU A 69 -8.39 4.54 -0.52
CA LEU A 69 -9.23 4.12 0.59
C LEU A 69 -10.67 3.83 0.13
N ALA A 70 -11.26 4.70 -0.68
CA ALA A 70 -12.60 4.50 -1.22
C ALA A 70 -12.69 3.20 -2.04
N ARG A 71 -11.72 2.96 -2.94
CA ARG A 71 -11.66 1.74 -3.75
C ARG A 71 -11.45 0.49 -2.88
N SER A 72 -10.61 0.55 -1.86
CA SER A 72 -10.44 -0.53 -0.88
C SER A 72 -11.78 -0.90 -0.22
N GLN A 73 -12.55 0.09 0.21
CA GLN A 73 -13.86 -0.16 0.84
C GLN A 73 -14.87 -0.72 -0.16
N GLU A 74 -14.86 -0.26 -1.41
CA GLU A 74 -15.74 -0.81 -2.45
C GLU A 74 -15.43 -2.28 -2.76
N LEU A 75 -14.15 -2.64 -2.85
CA LEU A 75 -13.74 -4.02 -3.10
C LEU A 75 -14.11 -4.93 -1.92
N LYS A 76 -13.85 -4.51 -0.68
CA LYS A 76 -14.27 -5.24 0.53
C LYS A 76 -15.78 -5.50 0.58
N LYS A 77 -16.61 -4.58 0.09
CA LYS A 77 -18.06 -4.79 0.01
C LYS A 77 -18.48 -5.84 -1.03
N LYS A 78 -17.67 -6.05 -2.08
CA LYS A 78 -17.96 -7.03 -3.14
C LYS A 78 -17.51 -8.45 -2.77
N GLU A 79 -16.67 -8.59 -1.76
CA GLU A 79 -16.17 -9.88 -1.26
C GLU A 79 -17.08 -10.53 -0.20
N VAL A 80 -18.14 -9.83 0.23
CA VAL A 80 -19.13 -10.25 1.25
C VAL A 80 -20.40 -10.80 0.61
#